data_AF-A0A3S1PPR8-F1
#
_entry.id   AF-A0A3S1PPR8-F1
#
_cell.length_a   1.000
_cell.length_b   1.000
_cell.length_c   1.000
_cell.angle_alpha   90.00
_cell.angle_beta   90.00
_cell.angle_gamma   90.00
#
_symmetry.space_group_name_H-M   'P 1'
#
loop_
_entity.id
_entity.type
_entity.pdbx_description
1 polymer ?
#
loop_
_entity_poly.entity_id
_entity_poly.type
_entity_poly.pdbx_seq_one_letter_code
_entity_poly.pdbx_strand_id
1 'polypeptide(L)'
;VAVITDTEHEPGKLDQAVLGLIEDADLVIYDCTYTEEEMERYRGNGHSTWQQGVKLCEAAGARGLALFHHDPSRTDDELDEMEKLAKDRFAGAFAARDGQTLKFPVSLRKKR
;
A
#
# COMPACT_ATOMS: atom_id res chain seq x y z
N VAL A 1 -1.66 12.79 -2.40
CA VAL A 1 -1.90 11.66 -1.46
C VAL A 1 -3.18 10.98 -1.89
N ALA A 2 -3.17 9.65 -1.97
CA ALA A 2 -4.36 8.84 -2.23
C ALA A 2 -4.52 7.83 -1.09
N VAL A 3 -5.77 7.58 -0.66
CA VAL A 3 -6.08 6.63 0.41
C VAL A 3 -7.01 5.57 -0.16
N ILE A 4 -6.60 4.32 -0.07
CA ILE A 4 -7.31 3.16 -0.62
C ILE A 4 -7.48 2.16 0.53
N THR A 5 -8.68 2.11 1.09
CA THR A 5 -9.02 1.31 2.28
C THR A 5 -10.01 0.22 1.93
N ASP A 6 -9.99 -0.86 2.72
CA ASP A 6 -10.97 -1.96 2.67
C ASP A 6 -11.26 -2.38 1.22
N THR A 7 -10.19 -2.60 0.46
CA THR A 7 -10.25 -3.02 -0.92
C THR A 7 -9.77 -4.46 -1.01
N GLU A 8 -10.51 -5.30 -1.72
CA GLU A 8 -10.05 -6.64 -2.09
C GLU A 8 -9.53 -6.62 -3.52
N HIS A 9 -8.29 -7.04 -3.71
CA HIS A 9 -7.72 -7.18 -5.04
C HIS A 9 -7.96 -8.57 -5.59
N GLU A 10 -8.02 -8.67 -6.92
CA GLU A 10 -7.99 -9.95 -7.61
C GLU A 10 -6.52 -10.36 -7.84
N PRO A 11 -6.08 -11.55 -7.39
CA PRO A 11 -4.72 -12.02 -7.62
C PRO A 11 -4.34 -12.01 -9.10
N GLY A 12 -3.18 -11.42 -9.40
CA GLY A 12 -2.66 -11.31 -10.77
C GLY A 12 -3.29 -10.20 -11.62
N LYS A 13 -4.19 -9.37 -11.06
CA LYS A 13 -4.76 -8.21 -11.74
C LYS A 13 -4.41 -6.92 -11.01
N LEU A 14 -4.19 -5.86 -11.78
CA LEU A 14 -4.10 -4.50 -11.25
C LEU A 14 -5.44 -3.81 -11.46
N ASP A 15 -6.06 -3.38 -10.36
CA ASP A 15 -7.34 -2.67 -10.39
C ASP A 15 -7.16 -1.31 -11.10
N GLN A 16 -7.87 -1.13 -12.21
CA GLN A 16 -7.77 0.07 -13.05
C GLN A 16 -8.35 1.32 -12.37
N ALA A 17 -9.37 1.15 -11.52
CA ALA A 17 -9.91 2.26 -10.75
C ALA A 17 -8.89 2.72 -9.71
N VAL A 18 -8.24 1.78 -9.02
CA VAL A 18 -7.15 2.11 -8.08
C VAL A 18 -6.01 2.81 -8.82
N LEU A 19 -5.51 2.25 -9.93
CA LEU A 19 -4.43 2.87 -10.73
C LEU A 19 -4.75 4.31 -11.12
N GLY A 20 -5.98 4.60 -11.57
CA GLY A 20 -6.38 5.97 -11.91
C GLY A 20 -6.40 6.93 -10.71
N LEU A 21 -6.75 6.43 -9.52
CA LEU A 21 -6.72 7.21 -8.28
C LEU A 21 -5.31 7.51 -7.80
N ILE A 22 -4.38 6.56 -7.99
CA ILE A 22 -3.02 6.65 -7.44
C ILE A 22 -1.96 7.12 -8.45
N GLU A 23 -2.35 7.38 -9.70
CA GLU A 23 -1.43 7.83 -10.76
C GLU A 23 -0.60 9.05 -10.31
N ASP A 24 0.71 8.85 -10.38
CA ASP A 24 1.78 9.70 -9.89
C ASP A 24 1.61 10.21 -8.45
N ALA A 25 0.87 9.54 -7.55
CA ALA A 25 0.67 10.04 -6.20
C ALA A 25 2.00 10.18 -5.43
N ASP A 26 2.19 11.29 -4.71
CA ASP A 26 3.39 11.45 -3.84
C ASP A 26 3.38 10.46 -2.66
N LEU A 27 2.20 10.02 -2.23
CA LEU A 27 1.99 8.97 -1.23
C LEU A 27 0.66 8.26 -1.50
N VAL A 28 0.70 6.93 -1.47
CA VAL A 28 -0.47 6.05 -1.42
C VAL A 28 -0.53 5.43 -0.03
N ILE A 29 -1.70 5.49 0.61
CA ILE A 29 -1.99 4.80 1.87
C ILE A 29 -2.90 3.64 1.49
N TYR A 30 -2.40 2.39 1.56
CA TYR A 30 -3.04 1.21 0.98
C TYR A 30 -3.27 0.07 2.00
N ASP A 31 -4.43 -0.58 1.93
CA ASP A 31 -4.80 -1.72 2.77
C ASP A 31 -3.81 -2.88 2.57
N CYS A 32 -3.13 -3.24 3.66
CA CYS A 32 -2.11 -4.27 3.69
C CYS A 32 -2.43 -5.34 4.74
N THR A 33 -3.71 -5.66 4.92
CA THR A 33 -4.18 -6.60 5.95
C THR A 33 -3.52 -7.97 5.80
N TYR A 34 -3.29 -8.44 4.58
CA TYR A 34 -2.77 -9.79 4.32
C TYR A 34 -1.42 -9.79 3.60
N THR A 35 -0.81 -10.97 3.55
CA THR A 35 0.24 -11.35 2.61
C THR A 35 -0.36 -12.13 1.44
N GLU A 36 0.34 -12.26 0.31
CA GLU A 36 -0.12 -13.07 -0.83
C GLU A 36 -0.32 -14.54 -0.43
N GLU A 37 0.51 -15.05 0.49
CA GLU A 37 0.39 -16.39 1.05
C GLU A 37 -0.92 -16.57 1.86
N GLU A 38 -1.37 -15.51 2.51
CA GLU A 38 -2.62 -15.49 3.29
C GLU A 38 -3.86 -15.21 2.40
N MET A 39 -3.69 -14.52 1.27
CA MET A 39 -4.79 -14.01 0.44
C MET A 39 -5.75 -15.11 -0.02
N GLU A 40 -5.24 -16.30 -0.35
CA GLU A 40 -6.10 -17.42 -0.78
C GLU A 40 -7.06 -17.87 0.33
N ARG A 41 -6.64 -17.78 1.59
CA ARG A 41 -7.46 -18.18 2.75
C ARG A 41 -8.52 -17.15 3.08
N TYR A 42 -8.23 -15.87 2.87
CA TYR A 42 -9.08 -14.76 3.31
C TYR A 42 -9.82 -14.04 2.17
N ARG A 43 -9.82 -14.63 0.98
CA ARG A 43 -10.59 -14.13 -0.16
C ARG A 43 -12.07 -13.97 0.21
N GLY A 44 -12.65 -12.83 -0.16
CA GLY A 44 -14.02 -12.42 0.16
C GLY A 44 -14.15 -11.56 1.42
N ASN A 45 -13.06 -11.32 2.15
CA ASN A 45 -13.08 -10.49 3.37
C ASN A 45 -12.99 -8.98 3.08
N GLY A 46 -12.69 -8.57 1.85
CA GLY A 46 -12.64 -7.14 1.51
C GLY A 46 -11.28 -6.47 1.74
N HIS A 47 -10.19 -7.23 1.89
CA HIS A 47 -8.86 -6.70 2.19
C HIS A 47 -7.79 -7.13 1.19
N SER A 48 -6.64 -6.46 1.24
CA SER A 48 -5.58 -6.63 0.26
C SER A 48 -4.23 -6.95 0.89
N THR A 49 -3.21 -6.99 0.04
CA THR A 49 -1.84 -7.36 0.39
C THR A 49 -0.88 -6.22 0.16
N TRP A 50 0.18 -6.18 0.99
CA TRP A 50 1.25 -5.21 0.76
C TRP A 50 1.95 -5.44 -0.59
N GLN A 51 2.05 -6.69 -1.04
CA GLN A 51 2.61 -7.03 -2.34
C GLN A 51 1.78 -6.42 -3.48
N GLN A 52 0.46 -6.45 -3.38
CA GLN A 52 -0.41 -5.80 -4.36
C GLN A 52 -0.27 -4.28 -4.32
N GLY A 53 -0.20 -3.68 -3.12
CA GLY A 53 0.04 -2.25 -2.95
C GLY A 53 1.33 -1.79 -3.65
N VAL A 54 2.41 -2.58 -3.52
CA VAL A 54 3.68 -2.35 -4.24
C VAL A 54 3.48 -2.38 -5.75
N LYS A 55 2.88 -3.45 -6.30
CA LYS A 55 2.66 -3.59 -7.75
C LYS A 55 1.85 -2.43 -8.33
N LEU A 56 0.81 -1.99 -7.61
CA LEU A 56 -0.02 -0.86 -7.99
C LEU A 56 0.79 0.45 -8.00
N CYS A 57 1.58 0.71 -6.95
CA CYS A 57 2.40 1.91 -6.85
C CYS A 57 3.46 2.00 -7.96
N GLU A 58 4.13 0.88 -8.26
CA GLU A 58 5.11 0.79 -9.35
C GLU A 58 4.44 1.09 -10.71
N ALA A 59 3.31 0.46 -10.98
CA ALA A 59 2.59 0.64 -12.25
C ALA A 59 2.04 2.07 -12.42
N ALA A 60 1.66 2.72 -11.32
CA ALA A 60 1.07 4.05 -11.34
C ALA A 60 2.09 5.20 -11.25
N GLY A 61 3.38 4.91 -11.10
CA GLY A 61 4.39 5.97 -10.90
C GLY A 61 4.28 6.68 -9.55
N ALA A 62 3.66 6.05 -8.55
CA ALA A 62 3.60 6.60 -7.21
C ALA A 62 5.00 6.70 -6.58
N ARG A 63 5.18 7.62 -5.64
CA ARG A 63 6.50 7.90 -5.02
C ARG A 63 6.68 7.30 -3.63
N GLY A 64 5.59 6.94 -2.96
CA GLY A 64 5.59 6.44 -1.61
C GLY A 64 4.39 5.56 -1.33
N LEU A 65 4.57 4.55 -0.47
CA LEU A 65 3.55 3.59 -0.07
C LEU A 65 3.56 3.46 1.45
N ALA A 66 2.49 3.89 2.10
CA ALA A 66 2.24 3.60 3.51
C ALA A 66 1.41 2.31 3.60
N LEU A 67 2.00 1.27 4.17
CA LEU A 67 1.31 0.03 4.48
C LEU A 67 0.46 0.29 5.72
N PHE A 68 -0.87 0.30 5.58
CA PHE A 68 -1.78 0.48 6.71
C PHE A 68 -2.77 -0.69 6.81
N HIS A 69 -3.57 -0.69 7.87
CA HIS A 69 -4.61 -1.70 8.07
C HIS A 69 -4.07 -3.13 8.17
N HIS A 70 -2.91 -3.32 8.82
CA HIS A 70 -2.39 -4.66 9.05
C HIS A 70 -3.36 -5.50 9.90
N ASP A 71 -3.29 -6.83 9.78
CA ASP A 71 -4.07 -7.71 10.64
C ASP A 71 -3.76 -7.41 12.13
N PRO A 72 -4.77 -7.17 12.99
CA PRO A 72 -4.56 -6.78 14.39
C PRO A 72 -3.78 -7.77 15.25
N SER A 73 -3.62 -9.02 14.79
CA SER A 73 -2.82 -10.03 15.48
C SER A 73 -1.32 -9.96 15.18
N ARG A 74 -0.90 -9.14 14.19
CA ARG A 74 0.52 -8.97 13.88
C ARG A 74 1.26 -8.27 15.01
N THR A 75 2.45 -8.78 15.27
CA THR A 75 3.44 -8.21 16.19
C THR A 75 4.28 -7.14 15.50
N ASP A 76 4.94 -6.30 16.30
CA ASP A 76 5.85 -5.27 15.79
C ASP A 76 6.98 -5.88 14.92
N ASP A 77 7.52 -7.04 15.32
CA ASP A 77 8.58 -7.74 14.55
C ASP A 77 8.09 -8.17 13.16
N GLU A 78 6.83 -8.63 13.07
CA GLU A 78 6.23 -9.01 11.78
C GLU A 78 5.99 -7.79 10.90
N LEU A 79 5.56 -6.67 11.49
CA LEU A 79 5.38 -5.41 10.75
C LEU A 79 6.70 -4.83 10.26
N ASP A 80 7.77 -4.93 11.07
CA ASP A 80 9.11 -4.49 10.67
C ASP A 80 9.67 -5.35 9.53
N GLU A 81 9.42 -6.67 9.54
CA GLU A 81 9.80 -7.54 8.41
C GLU A 81 8.96 -7.23 7.15
N MET A 82 7.66 -6.99 7.28
CA MET A 82 6.82 -6.54 6.16
C MET A 82 7.33 -5.22 5.58
N GLU A 83 7.67 -4.24 6.43
CA GLU A 83 8.26 -2.96 6.03
C GLU A 83 9.56 -3.18 5.25
N LYS A 84 10.45 -4.04 5.76
CA LYS A 84 11.72 -4.38 5.10
C LYS A 84 11.49 -5.01 3.72
N LEU A 85 10.63 -6.02 3.62
CA LEU A 85 10.32 -6.71 2.36
C LEU A 85 9.67 -5.76 1.34
N ALA A 86 8.77 -4.89 1.79
CA ALA A 86 8.15 -3.90 0.93
C ALA A 86 9.15 -2.85 0.45
N LYS A 87 10.04 -2.36 1.33
CA LYS A 87 11.12 -1.42 0.97
C LYS A 87 12.11 -1.99 -0.04
N ASP A 88 12.45 -3.28 0.11
CA ASP A 88 13.34 -3.99 -0.82
C ASP A 88 12.74 -4.09 -2.24
N ARG A 89 11.43 -4.00 -2.39
CA ARG A 89 10.74 -3.97 -3.69
C ARG A 89 10.45 -2.54 -4.16
N PHE A 90 10.02 -1.68 -3.25
CA PHE A 90 9.65 -0.31 -3.52
C PHE A 90 10.23 0.62 -2.46
N ALA A 91 11.31 1.31 -2.81
CA ALA A 91 12.12 2.09 -1.85
C ALA A 91 11.32 3.15 -1.05
N GLY A 92 10.19 3.62 -1.56
CA GLY A 92 9.28 4.56 -0.89
C GLY A 92 8.27 3.91 0.07
N ALA A 93 8.33 2.59 0.29
CA ALA A 93 7.43 1.87 1.18
C ALA A 93 7.81 2.05 2.65
N PHE A 94 6.82 2.01 3.56
CA PHE A 94 7.03 1.93 5.00
C PHE A 94 5.75 1.47 5.73
N ALA A 95 5.87 0.82 6.89
CA ALA A 95 4.72 0.54 7.74
C ALA A 95 4.23 1.81 8.42
N ALA A 96 2.94 2.12 8.24
CA ALA A 96 2.29 3.23 8.93
C ALA A 96 2.17 2.92 10.43
N ARG A 97 2.33 3.94 11.28
CA ARG A 97 2.30 3.81 12.74
C ARG A 97 1.34 4.81 13.38
N ASP A 98 0.78 4.46 14.54
CA ASP A 98 -0.08 5.35 15.30
C ASP A 98 0.64 6.66 15.66
N GLY A 99 -0.03 7.78 15.43
CA GLY A 99 0.53 9.12 15.66
C GLY A 99 1.61 9.56 14.66
N GLN A 100 1.91 8.78 13.62
CA GLN A 100 2.90 9.14 12.62
C GLN A 100 2.47 10.38 11.82
N THR A 101 3.40 11.31 11.62
CA THR A 101 3.22 12.52 10.80
C THR A 101 4.27 12.58 9.69
N LEU A 102 3.83 12.88 8.47
CA LEU A 102 4.70 13.06 7.31
C LEU A 102 4.61 14.50 6.81
N LYS A 103 5.73 15.02 6.31
CA LYS A 103 5.81 16.34 5.68
C LYS A 103 6.33 16.19 4.27
N PHE A 104 5.57 16.69 3.31
CA PHE A 104 5.99 16.71 1.91
C PHE A 104 6.37 18.14 1.50
N PRO A 105 7.44 18.32 0.71
CA PRO A 105 7.66 19.60 0.06
C PRO A 105 6.46 19.89 -0.86
N VAL A 106 6.06 21.15 -0.97
CA VAL A 106 5.01 21.55 -1.92
C VAL A 106 5.52 21.27 -3.33
N SER A 107 4.98 20.23 -3.96
CA SER A 107 5.30 19.87 -5.33
C SER A 107 4.51 20.77 -6.28
N LEU A 108 5.20 21.55 -7.11
CA LEU A 108 4.62 22.32 -8.22
C LEU A 108 4.17 21.36 -9.33
N ARG A 109 3.15 20.53 -9.09
CA ARG A 109 2.57 19.74 -10.16
C ARG A 109 1.72 20.63 -11.05
N LYS A 110 1.85 20.46 -12.37
CA LYS A 110 0.89 20.99 -13.34
C LYS A 110 -0.49 20.46 -12.94
N LYS A 111 -1.46 21.37 -12.79
CA LYS A 111 -2.87 20.99 -12.61
C LYS A 111 -3.24 20.00 -13.73
N ARG A 112 -3.84 18.89 -13.34
CA ARG A 112 -4.63 18.04 -14.25
C ARG A 112 -5.77 18.87 -14.85
#